data_AF-A0AA36HM45-F1
#
_entry.id   AF-A0AA36HM45-F1
#
_cell.length_a   1.000
_cell.length_b   1.000
_cell.length_c   1.000
_cell.angle_alpha   90.00
_cell.angle_beta   90.00
_cell.angle_gamma   90.00
#
_symmetry.space_group_name_H-M   'P 1'
#
loop_
_entity.id
_entity.type
_entity.pdbx_description
1 polymer ?
#
loop_
_entity_poly.entity_id
_entity_poly.type
_entity_poly.pdbx_seq_one_letter_code
_entity_poly.pdbx_strand_id
1 'polypeptide(L)'
;EQRAASAERLGFAPSASASPLGRLDGARMELLHRCLGFCGAAEAGAAEGACRAWRDGESGEREALWRELCRRCWATKVGFRCTEQLRGRTWKENYRHFLEDGQRQQITREELTGLVWDFTFRLHPERRASSCFRFEECGQVANHPNGLTYEWSLSDDGRHVALGQFPQARVTRRRDWGWAIANGNIICCSLEAEDLEVAASELHPELFNLEQLPSLQLVQLLMRLQVPR
;
A
#
# COMPACT_ATOMS: atom_id res chain seq x y z
N GLU A 1 -46.74 10.98 -33.18
CA GLU A 1 -46.82 9.86 -34.15
C GLU A 1 -46.52 10.22 -35.61
N GLN A 2 -45.84 11.34 -35.93
CA GLN A 2 -45.55 11.72 -37.33
C GLN A 2 -44.05 11.99 -37.63
N ARG A 3 -43.14 11.26 -36.96
CA ARG A 3 -41.68 11.36 -37.23
C ARG A 3 -40.98 10.01 -37.44
N ALA A 4 -41.72 8.97 -37.83
CA ALA A 4 -41.18 7.61 -38.00
C ALA A 4 -41.20 7.07 -39.44
N ALA A 5 -41.58 7.86 -40.45
CA ALA A 5 -41.87 7.33 -41.80
C ALA A 5 -41.09 8.01 -42.95
N SER A 6 -39.78 8.19 -42.83
CA SER A 6 -38.97 8.72 -43.96
C SER A 6 -37.55 8.16 -44.09
N ALA A 7 -37.28 6.98 -43.52
CA ALA A 7 -35.96 6.35 -43.61
C ALA A 7 -35.90 5.11 -44.53
N GLU A 8 -36.93 4.83 -45.33
CA GLU A 8 -37.07 3.55 -46.07
C GLU A 8 -36.85 3.63 -47.59
N ARG A 9 -36.32 4.73 -48.15
CA ARG A 9 -36.21 4.94 -49.62
C ARG A 9 -34.81 5.01 -50.21
N LEU A 10 -33.78 4.57 -49.49
CA LEU A 10 -32.47 4.32 -50.07
C LEU A 10 -32.16 2.85 -49.82
N GLY A 11 -32.22 2.04 -50.88
CA GLY A 11 -32.02 0.58 -50.88
C GLY A 11 -30.61 0.13 -50.48
N PHE A 12 -30.13 0.57 -49.32
CA PHE A 12 -29.07 -0.10 -48.60
C PHE A 12 -29.70 -1.27 -47.87
N ALA A 13 -29.61 -2.46 -48.48
CA ALA A 13 -29.67 -3.67 -47.69
C ALA A 13 -28.67 -3.51 -46.53
N PRO A 14 -29.04 -3.79 -45.27
CA PRO A 14 -28.06 -3.95 -44.22
C PRO A 14 -27.22 -5.14 -44.63
N SER A 15 -26.12 -4.87 -45.34
CA SER A 15 -25.02 -5.81 -45.47
C SER A 15 -24.76 -6.26 -44.04
N ALA A 16 -24.91 -7.55 -43.78
CA ALA A 16 -24.47 -8.19 -42.56
C ALA A 16 -22.96 -7.93 -42.46
N SER A 17 -22.61 -6.73 -42.01
CA SER A 17 -21.27 -6.27 -41.80
C SER A 17 -20.81 -7.08 -40.60
N ALA A 18 -20.21 -8.23 -40.90
CA ALA A 18 -19.34 -8.92 -39.98
C ALA A 18 -18.51 -7.84 -39.31
N SER A 19 -18.68 -7.69 -37.99
CA SER A 19 -17.89 -6.74 -37.21
C SER A 19 -16.44 -6.90 -37.65
N PRO A 20 -15.76 -5.84 -38.15
CA PRO A 20 -14.44 -5.94 -38.76
C PRO A 20 -13.39 -6.50 -37.79
N LEU A 21 -13.71 -6.51 -36.51
CA LEU A 21 -13.06 -7.32 -35.50
C LEU A 21 -13.67 -8.73 -35.52
N GLY A 22 -13.22 -9.56 -36.46
CA GLY A 22 -13.47 -11.00 -36.40
C GLY A 22 -13.18 -11.53 -35.00
N ARG A 23 -13.96 -12.53 -34.56
CA ARG A 23 -13.84 -13.17 -33.24
C ARG A 23 -12.36 -13.42 -32.95
N LEU A 24 -11.87 -12.90 -31.82
CA LEU A 24 -10.48 -13.13 -31.42
C LEU A 24 -10.30 -14.64 -31.25
N ASP A 25 -9.42 -15.23 -32.03
CA ASP A 25 -8.98 -16.60 -31.87
C ASP A 25 -7.97 -16.71 -30.72
N GLY A 26 -7.62 -17.93 -30.32
CA GLY A 26 -6.70 -18.15 -29.20
C GLY A 26 -5.35 -17.44 -29.36
N ALA A 27 -4.79 -17.38 -30.57
CA ALA A 27 -3.52 -16.71 -30.83
C ALA A 27 -3.60 -15.19 -30.61
N ARG A 28 -4.70 -14.56 -31.05
CA ARG A 28 -4.93 -13.13 -30.81
C ARG A 28 -5.19 -12.82 -29.34
N MET A 29 -5.88 -13.73 -28.63
CA MET A 29 -6.10 -13.61 -27.19
C MET A 29 -4.79 -13.70 -26.39
N GLU A 30 -3.90 -14.64 -26.75
CA GLU A 30 -2.59 -14.77 -26.13
C GLU A 30 -1.73 -13.51 -26.35
N LEU A 31 -1.74 -12.95 -27.57
CA LEU A 31 -1.02 -11.72 -27.86
C LEU A 31 -1.58 -10.54 -27.04
N LEU A 32 -2.91 -10.42 -26.95
CA LEU A 32 -3.56 -9.40 -26.12
C LEU A 32 -3.15 -9.54 -24.66
N HIS A 33 -3.16 -10.76 -24.10
CA HIS A 33 -2.72 -11.04 -22.73
C HIS A 33 -1.29 -10.57 -22.49
N ARG A 34 -0.35 -10.94 -23.39
CA ARG A 34 1.04 -10.52 -23.30
C ARG A 34 1.18 -9.00 -23.36
N CYS A 35 0.47 -8.34 -24.27
CA CYS A 35 0.47 -6.88 -24.37
C CYS A 35 -0.05 -6.22 -23.08
N LEU A 36 -1.18 -6.71 -22.54
CA LEU A 36 -1.75 -6.19 -21.30
C LEU A 36 -0.85 -6.47 -20.08
N GLY A 37 -0.04 -7.51 -20.11
CA GLY A 37 0.97 -7.81 -19.09
C GLY A 37 2.05 -6.72 -18.94
N PHE A 38 2.28 -5.93 -20.00
CA PHE A 38 3.16 -4.75 -19.96
C PHE A 38 2.45 -3.48 -19.49
N CYS A 39 1.12 -3.45 -19.56
CA CYS A 39 0.32 -2.31 -19.14
C CYS A 39 0.11 -2.26 -17.62
N GLY A 40 -0.46 -1.16 -17.12
CA GLY A 40 -0.94 -1.06 -15.76
C GLY A 40 -2.34 -1.70 -15.59
N ALA A 41 -2.77 -1.78 -14.33
CA ALA A 41 -4.09 -2.32 -14.00
C ALA A 41 -5.26 -1.48 -14.53
N ALA A 42 -5.06 -0.16 -14.70
CA ALA A 42 -6.08 0.72 -15.26
C ALA A 42 -6.36 0.36 -16.72
N GLU A 43 -5.30 0.17 -17.52
CA GLU A 43 -5.41 -0.23 -18.92
C GLU A 43 -5.95 -1.66 -19.06
N ALA A 44 -5.51 -2.59 -18.19
CA ALA A 44 -6.06 -3.94 -18.15
C ALA A 44 -7.57 -3.94 -17.84
N GLY A 45 -8.01 -3.10 -16.89
CA GLY A 45 -9.42 -2.90 -16.58
C GLY A 45 -10.20 -2.25 -17.75
N ALA A 46 -9.61 -1.27 -18.43
CA ALA A 46 -10.21 -0.64 -19.61
C ALA A 46 -10.38 -1.64 -20.77
N ALA A 47 -9.40 -2.52 -20.99
CA ALA A 47 -9.47 -3.57 -22.00
C ALA A 47 -10.61 -4.57 -21.76
N GLU A 48 -10.89 -4.93 -20.51
CA GLU A 48 -12.08 -5.73 -20.13
C GLU A 48 -13.40 -4.99 -20.40
N GLY A 49 -13.41 -3.67 -20.25
CA GLY A 49 -14.54 -2.81 -20.61
C GLY A 49 -14.78 -2.78 -22.12
N ALA A 50 -13.72 -2.74 -22.92
CA ALA A 50 -13.78 -2.56 -24.37
C ALA A 50 -14.01 -3.86 -25.16
N CYS A 51 -13.54 -5.00 -24.67
CA CYS A 51 -13.59 -6.26 -25.42
C CYS A 51 -14.42 -7.34 -24.71
N ARG A 52 -15.62 -7.61 -25.26
CA ARG A 52 -16.50 -8.69 -24.76
C ARG A 52 -15.84 -10.06 -24.84
N ALA A 53 -15.14 -10.37 -25.93
CA ALA A 53 -14.44 -11.65 -26.08
C ALA A 53 -13.39 -11.88 -24.98
N TRP A 54 -12.73 -10.81 -24.52
CA TRP A 54 -11.80 -10.88 -23.39
C TRP A 54 -12.53 -11.01 -22.04
N ARG A 55 -13.64 -10.30 -21.87
CA ARG A 55 -14.48 -10.39 -20.66
C ARG A 55 -15.12 -11.77 -20.51
N ASP A 56 -15.54 -12.37 -21.61
CA ASP A 56 -16.28 -13.63 -21.65
C ASP A 56 -15.36 -14.84 -21.90
N GLY A 57 -14.07 -14.59 -22.16
CA GLY A 57 -13.04 -15.61 -22.39
C GLY A 57 -12.73 -16.46 -21.16
N GLU A 58 -11.85 -17.45 -21.32
CA GLU A 58 -11.50 -18.36 -20.24
C GLU A 58 -11.00 -17.60 -19.01
N SER A 59 -11.61 -17.89 -17.86
CA SER A 59 -11.28 -17.22 -16.60
C SER A 59 -9.80 -17.36 -16.24
N GLY A 60 -9.14 -18.45 -16.64
CA GLY A 60 -7.75 -18.73 -16.31
C GLY A 60 -6.74 -17.69 -16.81
N GLU A 61 -6.83 -17.27 -18.08
CA GLU A 61 -5.88 -16.31 -18.67
C GLU A 61 -6.01 -14.93 -18.03
N ARG A 62 -7.25 -14.47 -17.83
CA ARG A 62 -7.53 -13.21 -17.13
C ARG A 62 -7.01 -13.24 -15.70
N GLU A 63 -7.28 -14.32 -14.95
CA GLU A 63 -6.77 -14.48 -13.59
C GLU A 63 -5.23 -14.51 -13.58
N ALA A 64 -4.58 -15.09 -14.58
CA ALA A 64 -3.12 -15.07 -14.72
C ALA A 64 -2.58 -13.66 -14.96
N LEU A 65 -3.25 -12.84 -15.78
CA LEU A 65 -2.88 -11.43 -15.98
C LEU A 65 -2.96 -10.66 -14.67
N TRP A 66 -4.10 -10.73 -13.97
CA TRP A 66 -4.28 -10.01 -12.71
C TRP A 66 -3.33 -10.50 -11.62
N ARG A 67 -3.00 -11.79 -11.60
CA ARG A 67 -1.97 -12.35 -10.72
C ARG A 67 -0.60 -11.73 -10.98
N GLU A 68 -0.22 -11.56 -12.23
CA GLU A 68 1.06 -10.91 -12.58
C GLU A 68 1.05 -9.43 -12.23
N LEU A 69 -0.05 -8.72 -12.49
CA LEU A 69 -0.21 -7.31 -12.08
C LEU A 69 -0.16 -7.16 -10.55
N CYS A 70 -0.76 -8.09 -9.82
CA CYS A 70 -0.61 -8.19 -8.36
C CYS A 70 0.86 -8.37 -7.99
N ARG A 71 1.52 -9.40 -8.53
CA ARG A 71 2.93 -9.68 -8.25
C ARG A 71 3.83 -8.47 -8.49
N ARG A 72 3.65 -7.75 -9.61
CA ARG A 72 4.41 -6.53 -9.93
C ARG A 72 4.09 -5.38 -8.98
N CYS A 73 2.81 -5.13 -8.70
CA CYS A 73 2.37 -4.12 -7.75
C CYS A 73 2.92 -4.40 -6.35
N TRP A 74 3.07 -5.68 -5.99
CA TRP A 74 3.47 -6.13 -4.66
C TRP A 74 4.97 -6.38 -4.55
N ALA A 75 5.71 -6.40 -5.65
CA ALA A 75 7.15 -6.61 -5.63
C ALA A 75 7.90 -5.54 -4.83
N THR A 76 7.30 -4.35 -4.67
CA THR A 76 7.84 -3.25 -3.87
C THR A 76 7.22 -3.17 -2.47
N LYS A 77 6.36 -4.12 -2.10
CA LYS A 77 5.68 -4.14 -0.81
C LYS A 77 6.35 -5.11 0.11
N VAL A 78 6.87 -4.58 1.20
CA VAL A 78 7.52 -5.40 2.21
C VAL A 78 6.42 -6.11 3.02
N GLY A 79 6.59 -7.41 3.27
CA GLY A 79 5.70 -8.16 4.17
C GLY A 79 4.40 -8.68 3.56
N PHE A 80 4.17 -8.44 2.27
CA PHE A 80 2.94 -8.86 1.63
C PHE A 80 2.92 -10.36 1.34
N ARG A 81 2.60 -11.16 2.37
CA ARG A 81 2.25 -12.56 2.22
C ARG A 81 0.83 -12.60 1.70
N CYS A 82 0.58 -13.35 0.63
CA CYS A 82 -0.75 -13.66 0.14
C CYS A 82 -1.52 -14.37 1.28
N THR A 83 -2.19 -13.62 2.17
CA THR A 83 -2.78 -14.16 3.40
C THR A 83 -3.97 -15.07 3.08
N GLU A 84 -4.37 -15.90 4.04
CA GLU A 84 -5.57 -16.74 3.93
C GLU A 84 -6.85 -15.92 3.69
N GLN A 85 -6.86 -14.62 4.02
CA GLN A 85 -7.97 -13.69 3.75
C GLN A 85 -8.24 -13.47 2.26
N LEU A 86 -7.33 -13.90 1.39
CA LEU A 86 -7.46 -13.84 -0.07
C LEU A 86 -8.09 -15.09 -0.67
N ARG A 87 -8.34 -16.12 0.14
CA ARG A 87 -9.03 -17.33 -0.32
C ARG A 87 -10.47 -16.97 -0.69
N GLY A 88 -10.88 -17.38 -1.88
CA GLY A 88 -12.24 -17.16 -2.40
C GLY A 88 -12.46 -15.86 -3.18
N ARG A 89 -11.43 -15.02 -3.36
CA ARG A 89 -11.47 -13.84 -4.23
C ARG A 89 -10.73 -14.08 -5.55
N THR A 90 -11.14 -13.39 -6.59
CA THR A 90 -10.39 -13.29 -7.85
C THR A 90 -9.12 -12.45 -7.63
N TRP A 91 -8.11 -12.65 -8.48
CA TRP A 91 -6.89 -11.84 -8.45
C TRP A 91 -7.17 -10.36 -8.70
N LYS A 92 -8.21 -10.04 -9.48
CA LYS A 92 -8.66 -8.67 -9.71
C LYS A 92 -9.22 -8.02 -8.43
N GLU A 93 -10.08 -8.73 -7.71
CA GLU A 93 -10.62 -8.26 -6.42
C GLU A 93 -9.52 -8.08 -5.39
N ASN A 94 -8.58 -9.03 -5.34
CA ASN A 94 -7.38 -8.90 -4.50
C ASN A 94 -6.58 -7.66 -4.87
N TYR A 95 -6.28 -7.45 -6.15
CA TYR A 95 -5.58 -6.26 -6.63
C TYR A 95 -6.24 -4.96 -6.14
N ARG A 96 -7.56 -4.85 -6.32
CA ARG A 96 -8.34 -3.68 -5.91
C ARG A 96 -8.29 -3.49 -4.39
N HIS A 97 -8.54 -4.56 -3.64
CA HIS A 97 -8.51 -4.53 -2.18
C HIS A 97 -7.17 -4.01 -1.67
N PHE A 98 -6.07 -4.42 -2.29
CA PHE A 98 -4.76 -3.90 -1.92
C PHE A 98 -4.57 -2.45 -2.26
N LEU A 99 -4.96 -1.98 -3.44
CA LEU A 99 -4.86 -0.56 -3.73
C LEU A 99 -5.61 0.30 -2.71
N GLU A 100 -6.78 -0.14 -2.29
CA GLU A 100 -7.57 0.50 -1.24
C GLU A 100 -6.82 0.47 0.11
N ASP A 101 -6.24 -0.67 0.49
CA ASP A 101 -5.45 -0.79 1.72
C ASP A 101 -4.16 0.06 1.70
N GLY A 102 -3.44 0.08 0.59
CA GLY A 102 -2.22 0.87 0.42
C GLY A 102 -2.45 2.39 0.49
N GLN A 103 -3.68 2.83 0.24
CA GLN A 103 -4.09 4.23 0.37
C GLN A 103 -4.57 4.59 1.79
N ARG A 104 -4.80 3.59 2.64
CA ARG A 104 -5.26 3.80 4.01
C ARG A 104 -4.24 4.58 4.82
N GLN A 105 -4.74 5.50 5.63
CA GLN A 105 -3.94 6.39 6.49
C GLN A 105 -4.17 6.12 7.99
N GLN A 106 -4.87 5.03 8.33
CA GLN A 106 -5.28 4.69 9.69
C GLN A 106 -4.80 3.28 9.98
N ILE A 107 -3.97 3.08 10.99
CA ILE A 107 -3.55 1.73 11.43
C ILE A 107 -4.61 1.16 12.37
N THR A 108 -4.84 -0.15 12.34
CA THR A 108 -5.69 -0.80 13.36
C THR A 108 -4.87 -1.19 14.59
N ARG A 109 -5.55 -1.50 15.70
CA ARG A 109 -4.88 -1.95 16.93
C ARG A 109 -4.16 -3.28 16.71
N GLU A 110 -4.81 -4.19 15.98
CA GLU A 110 -4.30 -5.54 15.68
C GLU A 110 -3.05 -5.48 14.81
N GLU A 111 -3.00 -4.57 13.84
CA GLU A 111 -1.78 -4.32 13.06
C GLU A 111 -0.67 -3.75 13.96
N LEU A 112 -1.00 -2.74 14.77
CA LEU A 112 -0.03 -2.09 15.64
C LEU A 112 0.67 -3.10 16.58
N THR A 113 -0.10 -4.03 17.16
CA THR A 113 0.41 -5.06 18.07
C THR A 113 1.01 -6.27 17.35
N GLY A 114 0.54 -6.59 16.15
CA GLY A 114 1.04 -7.70 15.34
C GLY A 114 2.42 -7.43 14.70
N LEU A 115 2.79 -6.16 14.54
CA LEU A 115 4.03 -5.74 13.90
C LEU A 115 5.22 -5.68 14.85
N VAL A 116 6.42 -5.87 14.29
CA VAL A 116 7.70 -5.55 14.93
C VAL A 116 8.14 -4.18 14.45
N TRP A 117 8.80 -3.40 15.31
CA TRP A 117 9.17 -2.03 14.99
C TRP A 117 10.67 -1.79 15.15
N ASP A 118 11.26 -1.13 14.15
CA ASP A 118 12.55 -0.45 14.23
C ASP A 118 12.35 0.85 14.96
N PHE A 119 12.87 0.96 16.18
CA PHE A 119 12.86 2.19 16.96
C PHE A 119 14.19 2.92 16.75
N THR A 120 14.11 4.15 16.22
CA THR A 120 15.27 5.01 15.99
C THR A 120 15.01 6.42 16.53
N PHE A 121 16.01 7.00 17.19
CA PHE A 121 15.96 8.40 17.63
C PHE A 121 16.25 9.34 16.47
N ARG A 122 15.44 10.38 16.28
CA ARG A 122 15.65 11.37 15.20
C ARG A 122 16.99 12.09 15.27
N LEU A 123 17.54 12.25 16.47
CA LEU A 123 18.84 12.88 16.70
C LEU A 123 20.03 12.02 16.25
N HIS A 124 19.82 10.70 16.13
CA HIS A 124 20.85 9.73 15.78
C HIS A 124 20.29 8.76 14.73
N PRO A 125 19.92 9.24 13.53
CA PRO A 125 19.32 8.40 12.50
C PRO A 125 20.24 7.24 12.10
N GLU A 126 21.55 7.41 12.19
CA GLU A 126 22.55 6.36 11.90
C GLU A 126 22.59 5.25 12.96
N ARG A 127 21.88 5.41 14.09
CA ARG A 127 21.86 4.44 15.19
C ARG A 127 20.45 3.93 15.42
N ARG A 128 20.17 2.75 14.87
CA ARG A 128 19.02 1.95 15.28
C ARG A 128 19.12 1.67 16.78
N ALA A 129 18.10 2.07 17.54
CA ALA A 129 18.09 1.86 18.99
C ALA A 129 17.49 0.50 19.36
N SER A 130 16.47 0.03 18.63
CA SER A 130 15.91 -1.34 18.78
C SER A 130 15.37 -1.85 17.45
N SER A 131 15.62 -3.12 17.11
CA SER A 131 15.01 -3.83 15.96
C SER A 131 13.83 -4.73 16.36
N CYS A 132 13.45 -4.72 17.64
CA CYS A 132 12.44 -5.62 18.17
C CYS A 132 11.42 -4.91 19.08
N PHE A 133 11.28 -3.58 18.93
CA PHE A 133 10.31 -2.79 19.67
C PHE A 133 8.89 -3.28 19.35
N ARG A 134 8.04 -3.39 20.39
CA ARG A 134 6.68 -3.92 20.25
C ARG A 134 5.67 -3.09 21.03
N PHE A 135 4.47 -3.02 20.48
CA PHE A 135 3.26 -2.60 21.17
C PHE A 135 2.54 -3.87 21.62
N GLU A 136 2.48 -4.14 22.92
CA GLU A 136 1.83 -5.34 23.43
C GLU A 136 0.32 -5.14 23.55
N GLU A 137 -0.47 -6.21 23.37
CA GLU A 137 -1.94 -6.18 23.47
C GLU A 137 -2.45 -5.65 24.81
N CYS A 138 -1.66 -5.80 25.89
CA CYS A 138 -1.96 -5.28 27.22
C CYS A 138 -1.84 -3.75 27.35
N GLY A 139 -1.52 -3.04 26.26
CA GLY A 139 -1.38 -1.58 26.25
C GLY A 139 -0.03 -1.09 26.79
N GLN A 140 0.98 -1.96 26.88
CA GLN A 140 2.35 -1.60 27.27
C GLN A 140 3.31 -1.74 26.08
N VAL A 141 4.42 -1.01 26.10
CA VAL A 141 5.52 -1.22 25.14
C VAL A 141 6.51 -2.25 25.66
N ALA A 142 7.14 -2.99 24.75
CA ALA A 142 8.20 -3.95 25.06
C ALA A 142 9.46 -3.68 24.22
N ASN A 143 10.60 -4.17 24.71
CA ASN A 143 11.91 -4.08 24.05
C ASN A 143 12.35 -2.65 23.70
N HIS A 144 12.00 -1.68 24.56
CA HIS A 144 12.52 -0.33 24.46
C HIS A 144 14.05 -0.34 24.69
N PRO A 145 14.85 0.45 23.92
CA PRO A 145 16.33 0.45 24.00
C PRO A 145 16.88 0.70 25.41
N ASN A 146 16.17 1.48 26.21
CA ASN A 146 16.57 1.83 27.59
C ASN A 146 15.88 0.95 28.67
N GLY A 147 15.27 -0.17 28.28
CA GLY A 147 14.54 -1.04 29.22
C GLY A 147 13.30 -0.39 29.86
N LEU A 148 12.74 0.64 29.22
CA LEU A 148 11.56 1.33 29.71
C LEU A 148 10.30 0.57 29.30
N THR A 149 9.34 0.51 30.22
CA THR A 149 7.97 0.06 29.96
C THR A 149 7.04 1.22 30.28
N TYR A 150 6.18 1.57 29.35
CA TYR A 150 5.17 2.59 29.53
C TYR A 150 3.91 2.27 28.74
N GLU A 151 2.80 2.85 29.16
CA GLU A 151 1.50 2.63 28.52
C GLU A 151 1.48 3.26 27.13
N TRP A 152 0.68 2.68 26.23
CA TRP A 152 0.36 3.28 24.95
C TRP A 152 -1.14 3.23 24.66
N SER A 153 -1.60 4.17 23.86
CA SER A 153 -2.96 4.16 23.32
C SER A 153 -2.98 4.61 21.87
N LEU A 154 -3.90 4.02 21.10
CA LEU A 154 -4.17 4.40 19.71
C LEU A 154 -5.42 5.28 19.70
N SER A 155 -5.38 6.40 18.98
CA SER A 155 -6.56 7.25 18.78
C SER A 155 -7.65 6.53 17.99
N ASP A 156 -8.90 6.93 18.18
CA ASP A 156 -10.06 6.30 17.50
C ASP A 156 -9.98 6.36 15.98
N ASP A 157 -9.26 7.36 15.42
CA ASP A 157 -9.03 7.50 13.99
C ASP A 157 -7.83 6.69 13.46
N GLY A 158 -7.09 5.99 14.33
CA GLY A 158 -5.91 5.21 13.97
C GLY A 158 -4.73 6.03 13.43
N ARG A 159 -4.75 7.37 13.59
CA ARG A 159 -3.73 8.27 13.02
C ARG A 159 -2.68 8.70 14.02
N HIS A 160 -2.88 8.42 15.31
CA HIS A 160 -1.99 8.86 16.35
C HIS A 160 -1.83 7.84 17.46
N VAL A 161 -0.62 7.74 18.00
CA VAL A 161 -0.28 6.88 19.13
C VAL A 161 0.27 7.74 20.27
N ALA A 162 -0.33 7.62 21.45
CA ALA A 162 0.23 8.16 22.68
C ALA A 162 1.17 7.13 23.33
N LEU A 163 2.29 7.61 23.87
CA LEU A 163 3.35 6.79 24.46
C LEU A 163 3.63 7.34 25.86
N GLY A 164 2.89 6.90 26.87
CA GLY A 164 2.97 7.41 28.24
C GLY A 164 2.87 8.94 28.29
N GLN A 165 3.90 9.57 28.86
CA GLN A 165 4.01 11.03 28.99
C GLN A 165 4.70 11.72 27.80
N PHE A 166 5.09 10.98 26.76
CA PHE A 166 5.79 11.54 25.60
C PHE A 166 4.80 12.22 24.64
N PRO A 167 5.28 13.18 23.82
CA PRO A 167 4.45 13.78 22.78
C PRO A 167 3.83 12.73 21.86
N GLN A 168 2.56 12.95 21.50
CA GLN A 168 1.82 12.06 20.62
C GLN A 168 2.56 11.89 19.29
N ALA A 169 2.64 10.64 18.84
CA ALA A 169 3.27 10.28 17.58
C ALA A 169 2.23 10.11 16.48
N ARG A 170 2.54 10.62 15.29
CA ARG A 170 1.69 10.50 14.10
C ARG A 170 1.98 9.18 13.41
N VAL A 171 0.93 8.46 13.06
CA VAL A 171 0.96 7.27 12.22
C VAL A 171 0.88 7.70 10.76
N THR A 172 1.73 7.12 9.91
CA THR A 172 1.74 7.37 8.47
C THR A 172 2.00 6.08 7.73
N ARG A 173 1.34 5.91 6.58
CA ARG A 173 1.60 4.81 5.66
C ARG A 173 2.86 5.12 4.83
N ARG A 174 3.79 4.17 4.73
CA ARG A 174 5.02 4.30 3.94
C ARG A 174 4.77 3.92 2.47
N ARG A 175 5.73 4.27 1.59
CA ARG A 175 5.67 3.97 0.15
C ARG A 175 5.74 2.48 -0.17
N ASP A 176 6.38 1.72 0.70
CA ASP A 176 6.49 0.26 0.66
C ASP A 176 5.34 -0.45 1.39
N TRP A 177 4.34 0.33 1.85
CA TRP A 177 3.12 -0.09 2.51
C TRP A 177 3.29 -0.55 3.95
N GLY A 178 4.49 -0.40 4.51
CA GLY A 178 4.68 -0.46 5.95
C GLY A 178 4.06 0.74 6.66
N TRP A 179 4.17 0.73 7.98
CA TRP A 179 3.74 1.80 8.85
C TRP A 179 4.93 2.52 9.47
N ALA A 180 4.79 3.82 9.65
CA ALA A 180 5.72 4.63 10.44
C ALA A 180 4.96 5.40 11.51
N ILE A 181 5.49 5.40 12.73
CA ILE A 181 4.99 6.15 13.89
C ILE A 181 6.08 7.12 14.28
N ALA A 182 5.82 8.42 14.20
CA ALA A 182 6.87 9.40 14.47
C ALA A 182 6.37 10.65 15.20
N ASN A 183 7.22 11.19 16.07
CA ASN A 183 7.10 12.54 16.63
C ASN A 183 8.44 13.27 16.47
N GLY A 184 8.62 14.42 17.11
CA GLY A 184 9.86 15.21 17.02
C GLY A 184 11.11 14.52 17.59
N ASN A 185 10.98 13.42 18.35
CA ASN A 185 12.10 12.75 19.02
C ASN A 185 12.40 11.36 18.43
N ILE A 186 11.38 10.63 17.99
CA ILE A 186 11.49 9.22 17.59
C ILE A 186 10.82 8.95 16.25
N ILE A 187 11.27 7.88 15.61
CA ILE A 187 10.62 7.22 14.48
C ILE A 187 10.61 5.72 14.77
N CYS A 188 9.42 5.13 14.74
CA CYS A 188 9.24 3.69 14.72
C CYS A 188 8.78 3.28 13.32
N CYS A 189 9.50 2.37 12.66
CA CYS A 189 9.13 1.84 11.35
C CYS A 189 8.78 0.37 11.48
N SER A 190 7.66 -0.08 10.91
CA SER A 190 7.34 -1.51 10.90
C SER A 190 8.41 -2.29 10.14
N LEU A 191 8.86 -3.38 10.74
CA LEU A 191 9.85 -4.30 10.21
C LEU A 191 9.19 -5.61 9.80
N GLU A 192 9.70 -6.15 8.71
CA GLU A 192 9.46 -7.53 8.32
C GLU A 192 10.65 -8.42 8.70
N ALA A 193 10.46 -9.73 8.62
CA ALA A 193 11.50 -10.71 8.96
C ALA A 193 12.79 -10.52 8.14
N GLU A 194 12.68 -9.99 6.92
CA GLU A 194 13.80 -9.75 6.00
C GLU A 194 14.53 -8.42 6.27
N ASP A 195 13.88 -7.44 6.93
CA ASP A 195 14.41 -6.10 7.17
C ASP A 195 15.19 -5.98 8.49
N LEU A 196 15.34 -7.07 9.24
CA LEU A 196 15.98 -7.05 10.55
C LEU A 196 17.45 -6.59 10.49
N GLU A 197 18.09 -6.65 9.32
CA GLU A 197 19.50 -6.29 9.15
C GLU A 197 19.74 -4.83 8.74
N VAL A 198 18.80 -4.18 8.05
CA VAL A 198 19.00 -2.83 7.46
C VAL A 198 18.22 -1.77 8.24
N ALA A 199 18.90 -0.75 8.76
CA ALA A 199 18.27 0.31 9.56
C ALA A 199 17.16 1.05 8.79
N ALA A 200 16.08 1.40 9.49
CA ALA A 200 14.97 2.15 8.87
C ALA A 200 15.37 3.51 8.29
N SER A 201 16.45 4.12 8.80
CA SER A 201 17.01 5.37 8.27
C SER A 201 17.67 5.22 6.91
N GLU A 202 18.18 4.03 6.59
CA GLU A 202 18.73 3.71 5.27
C GLU A 202 17.61 3.42 4.27
N LEU A 203 16.56 2.72 4.71
CA LEU A 203 15.41 2.38 3.88
C LEU A 203 14.48 3.58 3.61
N HIS A 204 14.33 4.48 4.59
CA HIS A 204 13.38 5.59 4.57
C HIS A 204 13.99 6.92 5.04
N PRO A 205 15.03 7.43 4.36
CA PRO A 205 15.70 8.66 4.76
C PRO A 205 14.75 9.88 4.78
N GLU A 206 13.67 9.86 3.99
CA GLU A 206 12.66 10.91 3.97
C GLU A 206 11.97 11.13 5.32
N LEU A 207 11.87 10.08 6.14
CA LEU A 207 11.23 10.18 7.45
C LEU A 207 12.11 10.93 8.46
N PHE A 208 13.43 10.92 8.26
CA PHE A 208 14.43 11.50 9.16
C PHE A 208 14.83 12.93 8.81
N ASN A 209 14.28 13.51 7.74
CA ASN A 209 14.57 14.89 7.38
C ASN A 209 14.02 15.87 8.45
N LEU A 210 14.94 16.51 9.19
CA LEU A 210 14.62 17.46 10.27
C LEU A 210 13.94 18.73 9.76
N GLU A 211 14.10 19.09 8.48
CA GLU A 211 13.44 20.25 7.88
C GLU A 211 11.92 20.10 7.83
N GLN A 212 11.42 18.88 7.92
CA GLN A 212 9.98 18.61 7.98
C GLN A 212 9.40 18.78 9.39
N LEU A 213 10.23 19.03 10.40
CA LEU A 213 9.75 19.33 11.75
C LEU A 213 9.18 20.75 11.80
N PRO A 214 8.01 20.96 12.43
CA PRO A 214 7.54 22.31 12.74
C PRO A 214 8.63 23.09 13.47
N SER A 215 8.79 24.37 13.14
CA SER A 215 9.85 25.25 13.68
C SER A 215 9.96 25.21 15.20
N LEU A 216 8.85 25.08 15.93
CA LEU A 216 8.83 24.94 17.39
C LEU A 216 9.48 23.64 17.89
N GLN A 217 9.30 22.52 17.19
CA GLN A 217 9.94 21.25 17.54
C GLN A 217 11.44 21.30 17.26
N LEU A 218 11.84 21.96 16.17
CA LEU A 218 13.26 22.18 15.86
C LEU A 218 13.94 23.00 16.96
N VAL A 219 13.31 24.06 17.45
CA VAL A 219 13.84 24.90 18.54
C VAL A 219 13.98 24.10 19.85
N GLN A 220 12.97 23.31 20.23
CA GLN A 220 13.05 22.45 21.42
C GLN A 220 14.16 21.40 21.31
N LEU A 221 14.33 20.82 20.12
CA LEU A 221 15.39 19.87 19.83
C LEU A 221 16.78 20.52 19.95
N LEU A 222 16.96 21.71 19.36
CA LEU A 222 18.20 22.47 19.42
C LEU A 222 18.54 22.92 20.85
N MET A 223 17.54 23.31 21.65
CA MET A 223 17.76 23.67 23.05
C MET A 223 18.25 22.49 23.89
N ARG A 224 17.80 21.26 23.60
CA ARG A 224 18.28 20.05 24.29
C ARG A 224 19.73 19.69 23.92
N LEU A 225 20.18 20.06 22.72
CA LEU A 225 21.56 19.83 22.27
C LEU A 225 22.58 20.81 22.87
N GLN A 226 22.12 21.96 23.38
CA GLN A 226 23.00 22.99 23.95
C GLN A 226 23.32 22.79 25.44
N VAL A 227 22.83 21.73 26.08
CA VAL A 227 23.18 21.42 27.47
C VAL A 227 24.52 20.66 27.47
N PRO A 228 25.61 21.26 28.00
CA PRO A 228 26.89 20.55 28.12
C PRO A 228 26.72 19.34 29.04
N ARG A 229 27.28 18.20 28.63
CA ARG A 229 27.37 17.01 29.50
C ARG A 229 28.40 17.20 30.59
#